data_AF-A0A7C1B091-F1
#
_entry.id   AF-A0A7C1B091-F1
#
_cell.length_a   1.000
_cell.length_b   1.000
_cell.length_c   1.000
_cell.angle_alpha   90.00
_cell.angle_beta   90.00
_cell.angle_gamma   90.00
#
_symmetry.space_group_name_H-M   'P 1'
#
loop_
_entity.id
_entity.type
_entity.pdbx_description
1 polymer ?
#
loop_
_entity_poly.entity_id
_entity_poly.type
_entity_poly.pdbx_seq_one_letter_code
_entity_poly.pdbx_strand_id
1 'polypeptide(L)'
;MTRGRIPTQKLTVLLLKKSVESPLHAVRKPQSLVRVPLRNDAPYEGELWYSRPRTRTPQWKHFVEPVLELPLGELTTSSVSAVLFVKAKRRFFAFTFGYGRNILKPNCYERAFGLRVALNRIHHERLRSMDLRTYEDIMVTTRKQTSRSAELAAFGLDISRDLLRAVTGEPDDHAFAKRLTGADALTFTAQITAKNLGEKCVEILHAFRDNRYKQHFEWVDHLSEVKDPHIVNMLNKALVETLKKRDTEKLHLAPPEVIDWQSVEKFRIGGTRREEYDDLDIDEYMQALGSKIDEMTIEKLKSYQVSVRWTGSQDFQNKWSFFSCIVWETNFNGRLYALVEGRWFEIERNFANRVNSFIASLPAPDRPLPPARKNEREKEYNRRVSADSSTYVCLDNVLVRGEDMSTSIEFCDLLSDQNELVYVKRKTRSATLSHLFAQGTVAARLFLQDANVREQLHTKLAGMRVNKKFRDLIPDRSTRPNPSDFKIVYAIIAKLTRNWPLSLPFFSQLNLMQNAKLLQGLGYDVRLQCVDLLSESNG
;
A
#
# COMPACT_ATOMS: atom_id res chain seq x y z
N MET A 1 40.08 -4.82 -40.61
CA MET A 1 38.74 -5.17 -40.10
C MET A 1 38.56 -4.54 -38.72
N THR A 2 38.01 -3.33 -38.65
CA THR A 2 37.65 -2.66 -37.40
C THR A 2 36.43 -3.34 -36.81
N ARG A 3 36.58 -4.02 -35.66
CA ARG A 3 35.44 -4.56 -34.88
C ARG A 3 34.54 -3.38 -34.48
N GLY A 4 33.43 -3.19 -35.19
CA GLY A 4 32.45 -2.16 -34.86
C GLY A 4 31.96 -2.35 -33.43
N ARG A 5 32.13 -1.34 -32.58
CA ARG A 5 31.72 -1.37 -31.17
C ARG A 5 30.19 -1.50 -31.11
N ILE A 6 29.68 -2.60 -30.56
CA ILE A 6 28.22 -2.80 -30.37
C ILE A 6 27.70 -1.67 -29.46
N PRO A 7 26.67 -0.92 -29.89
CA PRO A 7 26.15 0.20 -29.11
C PRO A 7 25.52 -0.28 -27.79
N THR A 8 25.65 0.53 -26.75
CA THR A 8 24.88 0.31 -25.51
C THR A 8 23.50 0.96 -25.68
N GLN A 9 22.44 0.17 -25.52
CA GLN A 9 21.05 0.61 -25.67
C GLN A 9 20.30 0.41 -24.36
N LYS A 10 19.41 1.35 -24.03
CA LYS A 10 18.42 1.21 -22.96
C LYS A 10 17.07 0.88 -23.60
N LEU A 11 16.54 -0.30 -23.30
CA LEU A 11 15.32 -0.83 -23.90
C LEU A 11 14.30 -1.16 -22.81
N THR A 12 13.02 -0.93 -23.10
CA THR A 12 11.90 -1.34 -22.26
C THR A 12 11.06 -2.35 -23.00
N VAL A 13 10.79 -3.50 -22.37
CA VAL A 13 10.06 -4.61 -22.95
C VAL A 13 8.96 -5.13 -22.02
N LEU A 14 7.82 -5.46 -22.61
CA LEU A 14 6.68 -6.12 -21.97
C LEU A 14 6.49 -7.51 -22.57
N LEU A 15 6.14 -8.50 -21.75
CA LEU A 15 5.73 -9.82 -22.22
C LEU A 15 4.21 -9.84 -22.39
N LEU A 16 3.70 -10.14 -23.58
CA LEU A 16 2.25 -10.24 -23.81
C LEU A 16 1.69 -11.53 -23.22
N LYS A 17 0.47 -11.50 -22.69
CA LYS A 17 -0.24 -12.67 -22.15
C LYS A 17 -0.40 -13.76 -23.19
N LYS A 18 -0.47 -15.02 -22.76
CA LYS A 18 -0.68 -16.17 -23.66
C LYS A 18 -1.94 -16.07 -24.52
N SER A 19 -2.98 -15.39 -24.03
CA SER A 19 -4.24 -15.16 -24.75
C SER A 19 -4.12 -14.15 -25.90
N VAL A 20 -2.97 -13.49 -26.05
CA VAL A 20 -2.72 -12.57 -27.16
C VAL A 20 -2.10 -13.34 -28.31
N GLU A 21 -2.93 -13.74 -29.26
CA GLU A 21 -2.55 -14.56 -30.42
C GLU A 21 -1.84 -13.76 -31.52
N SER A 22 -2.05 -12.44 -31.57
CA SER A 22 -1.43 -11.55 -32.55
C SER A 22 -1.14 -10.16 -31.98
N PRO A 23 -0.17 -9.40 -32.52
CA PRO A 23 0.06 -8.03 -32.10
C PRO A 23 -1.16 -7.11 -32.28
N LEU A 24 -1.98 -7.35 -33.32
CA LEU A 24 -3.22 -6.61 -33.55
C LEU A 24 -4.17 -6.68 -32.34
N HIS A 25 -4.25 -7.84 -31.67
CA HIS A 25 -5.08 -7.99 -30.47
C HIS A 25 -4.57 -7.19 -29.26
N ALA A 26 -3.28 -6.83 -29.24
CA ALA A 26 -2.65 -6.10 -28.15
C ALA A 26 -2.75 -4.58 -28.27
N VAL A 27 -3.03 -4.05 -29.46
CA VAL A 27 -2.94 -2.62 -29.79
C VAL A 27 -4.29 -1.89 -29.59
N ARG A 28 -4.26 -0.65 -29.09
CA ARG A 28 -5.41 0.26 -28.98
C ARG A 28 -5.60 1.02 -30.28
N LYS A 29 -6.85 1.14 -30.74
CA LYS A 29 -7.22 1.91 -31.95
C LYS A 29 -6.28 1.61 -33.14
N PRO A 30 -6.15 0.34 -33.58
CA PRO A 30 -5.17 -0.07 -34.58
C PRO A 30 -5.27 0.74 -35.90
N GLN A 31 -6.47 1.19 -36.27
CA GLN A 31 -6.68 2.03 -37.46
C GLN A 31 -5.98 3.41 -37.41
N SER A 32 -5.61 3.89 -36.22
CA SER A 32 -4.91 5.17 -36.04
C SER A 32 -3.37 5.04 -36.08
N LEU A 33 -2.86 3.84 -36.33
CA LEU A 33 -1.45 3.49 -36.27
C LEU A 33 -0.97 2.99 -37.61
N VAL A 34 0.34 3.11 -37.84
CA VAL A 34 0.98 2.54 -39.01
C VAL A 34 1.66 1.24 -38.61
N ARG A 35 1.31 0.15 -39.31
CA ARG A 35 1.94 -1.17 -39.17
C ARG A 35 3.00 -1.33 -40.25
N VAL A 36 4.21 -1.72 -39.84
CA VAL A 36 5.34 -1.99 -40.74
C VAL A 36 5.85 -3.40 -40.46
N PRO A 37 5.79 -4.32 -41.44
CA PRO A 37 6.36 -5.65 -41.28
C PRO A 37 7.89 -5.56 -41.17
N LEU A 38 8.49 -6.53 -40.48
CA LEU A 38 9.94 -6.67 -40.51
C LEU A 38 10.41 -7.10 -41.91
N ARG A 39 11.70 -6.87 -42.19
CA ARG A 39 12.31 -7.36 -43.42
C ARG A 39 12.30 -8.89 -43.44
N ASN A 40 12.24 -9.49 -44.63
CA ASN A 40 12.23 -10.94 -44.81
C ASN A 40 13.52 -11.61 -44.29
N ASP A 41 14.64 -10.88 -44.25
CA ASP A 41 15.94 -11.34 -43.73
C ASP A 41 16.13 -11.05 -42.23
N ALA A 42 15.08 -10.59 -41.53
CA ALA A 42 15.15 -10.37 -40.09
C ALA A 42 15.32 -11.72 -39.35
N PRO A 43 16.17 -11.79 -38.31
CA PRO A 43 16.47 -13.04 -37.61
C PRO A 43 15.33 -13.54 -36.69
N TYR A 44 14.17 -12.87 -36.70
CA TYR A 44 13.01 -13.21 -35.90
C TYR A 44 11.72 -12.66 -36.52
N GLU A 45 10.60 -13.31 -36.20
CA GLU A 45 9.26 -12.84 -36.58
C GLU A 45 8.83 -11.65 -35.74
N GLY A 46 8.12 -10.70 -36.35
CA GLY A 46 7.65 -9.51 -35.65
C GLY A 46 7.12 -8.43 -36.57
N GLU A 47 6.76 -7.28 -35.99
CA GLU A 47 6.27 -6.11 -36.70
C GLU A 47 6.38 -4.85 -35.84
N LEU A 48 6.56 -3.70 -36.48
CA LEU A 48 6.60 -2.39 -35.85
C LEU A 48 5.26 -1.69 -36.00
N TRP A 49 4.75 -1.11 -34.92
CA TRP A 49 3.58 -0.25 -34.90
C TRP A 49 3.96 1.12 -34.38
N TYR A 50 3.57 2.19 -35.06
CA TYR A 50 3.86 3.55 -34.57
C TYR A 50 2.72 4.54 -34.83
N SER A 51 2.67 5.58 -34.00
CA SER A 51 1.73 6.69 -34.16
C SER A 51 2.23 7.69 -35.19
N ARG A 52 1.35 8.17 -36.07
CA ARG A 52 1.72 9.28 -36.97
C ARG A 52 2.08 10.52 -36.14
N PRO A 53 3.15 11.26 -36.48
CA PRO A 53 3.50 12.49 -35.79
C PRO A 53 2.31 13.45 -35.86
N ARG A 54 1.90 13.97 -34.70
CA ARG A 54 0.93 15.06 -34.63
C ARG A 54 1.61 16.26 -34.01
N THR A 55 1.75 17.30 -34.81
CA THR A 55 2.27 18.59 -34.40
C THR A 55 1.24 19.27 -33.50
N ARG A 56 1.66 19.73 -32.32
CA ARG A 56 0.80 20.44 -31.36
C ARG A 56 1.54 21.63 -30.77
N THR A 57 0.84 22.72 -30.58
CA THR A 57 1.32 23.87 -29.80
C THR A 57 1.44 23.47 -28.33
N PRO A 58 2.57 23.72 -27.65
CA PRO A 58 2.71 23.48 -26.21
C PRO A 58 1.63 24.22 -25.42
N GLN A 59 1.02 23.55 -24.43
CA GLN A 59 -0.04 24.17 -23.61
C GLN A 59 0.45 25.42 -22.86
N TRP A 60 1.69 25.40 -22.37
CA TRP A 60 2.28 26.54 -21.65
C TRP A 60 2.45 27.78 -22.53
N LYS A 61 2.49 27.64 -23.87
CA LYS A 61 2.61 28.79 -24.78
C LYS A 61 1.51 29.81 -24.49
N HIS A 62 0.25 29.36 -24.49
CA HIS A 62 -0.92 30.21 -24.22
C HIS A 62 -0.93 30.81 -22.80
N PHE A 63 -0.28 30.15 -21.83
CA PHE A 63 -0.19 30.64 -20.45
C PHE A 63 0.83 31.78 -20.31
N VAL A 64 1.96 31.70 -21.01
CA VAL A 64 3.07 32.66 -20.89
C VAL A 64 2.95 33.81 -21.90
N GLU A 65 2.40 33.55 -23.08
CA GLU A 65 2.28 34.53 -24.17
C GLU A 65 1.62 35.87 -23.79
N PRO A 66 0.62 35.93 -22.89
CA PRO A 66 0.04 37.21 -22.44
C PRO A 66 0.97 38.12 -21.65
N VAL A 67 2.08 37.62 -21.08
CA VAL A 67 3.03 38.42 -20.27
C VAL A 67 4.33 38.75 -21.01
N LEU A 68 4.41 38.45 -22.30
CA LEU A 68 5.59 38.70 -23.13
C LEU A 68 5.42 39.98 -23.94
N GLU A 69 6.51 40.74 -24.08
CA GLU A 69 6.56 41.95 -24.89
C GLU A 69 6.45 41.65 -26.40
N LEU A 70 6.87 40.45 -26.81
CA LEU A 70 6.81 39.98 -28.20
C LEU A 70 6.11 38.61 -28.26
N PRO A 71 5.28 38.35 -29.30
CA PRO A 71 4.60 37.09 -29.45
C PRO A 71 5.59 35.95 -29.68
N LEU A 72 5.29 34.78 -29.12
CA LEU A 72 6.08 33.58 -29.38
C LEU A 72 5.76 33.09 -30.79
N GLY A 73 6.80 32.81 -31.58
CA GLY A 73 6.66 32.26 -32.94
C GLY A 73 5.98 30.89 -32.99
N GLU A 74 6.10 30.20 -34.11
CA GLU A 74 5.50 28.88 -34.29
C GLU A 74 6.25 27.79 -33.49
N LEU A 75 5.95 27.69 -32.20
CA LEU A 75 6.46 26.65 -31.32
C LEU A 75 5.57 25.42 -31.43
N THR A 76 6.17 24.34 -31.91
CA THR A 76 5.47 23.06 -32.03
C THR A 76 6.21 21.95 -31.32
N THR A 77 5.43 21.02 -30.78
CA THR A 77 5.91 19.75 -30.23
C THR A 77 5.31 18.63 -31.06
N SER A 78 6.12 17.65 -31.41
CA SER A 78 5.64 16.40 -31.97
C SER A 78 6.26 15.25 -31.19
N SER A 79 5.45 14.25 -30.85
CA SER A 79 5.92 13.03 -30.22
C SER A 79 5.49 11.84 -31.07
N VAL A 80 6.42 10.91 -31.27
CA VAL A 80 6.15 9.63 -31.94
C VAL A 80 6.27 8.54 -30.90
N SER A 81 5.25 7.68 -30.85
CA SER A 81 5.21 6.49 -30.02
C SER A 81 5.33 5.28 -30.92
N ALA A 82 6.13 4.30 -30.53
CA ALA A 82 6.27 3.06 -31.29
C ALA A 82 6.33 1.84 -30.39
N VAL A 83 5.89 0.70 -30.92
CA VAL A 83 6.01 -0.62 -30.32
C VAL A 83 6.54 -1.58 -31.37
N LEU A 84 7.71 -2.17 -31.11
CA LEU A 84 8.23 -3.29 -31.89
C LEU A 84 7.79 -4.59 -31.21
N PHE A 85 6.99 -5.38 -31.92
CA PHE A 85 6.63 -6.72 -31.50
C PHE A 85 7.67 -7.71 -32.01
N VAL A 86 8.18 -8.54 -31.11
CA VAL A 86 9.11 -9.64 -31.41
C VAL A 86 8.49 -10.93 -30.91
N LYS A 87 8.39 -11.93 -31.78
CA LYS A 87 7.88 -13.25 -31.41
C LYS A 87 9.04 -14.18 -31.10
N ALA A 88 9.05 -14.73 -29.89
CA ALA A 88 10.07 -15.69 -29.43
C ALA A 88 9.39 -16.80 -28.62
N LYS A 89 9.72 -18.07 -28.92
CA LYS A 89 9.17 -19.26 -28.23
C LYS A 89 7.62 -19.21 -28.08
N ARG A 90 6.92 -18.85 -29.16
CA ARG A 90 5.43 -18.71 -29.22
C ARG A 90 4.85 -17.64 -28.29
N ARG A 91 5.66 -16.68 -27.83
CA ARG A 91 5.23 -15.53 -27.04
C ARG A 91 5.60 -14.24 -27.78
N PHE A 92 4.79 -13.20 -27.60
CA PHE A 92 5.08 -11.88 -28.12
C PHE A 92 5.69 -11.00 -27.04
N PHE A 93 6.75 -10.31 -27.39
CA PHE A 93 7.41 -9.26 -26.61
C PHE A 93 7.13 -7.93 -27.28
N ALA A 94 6.77 -6.93 -26.50
CA ALA A 94 6.50 -5.57 -26.98
C ALA A 94 7.57 -4.63 -26.46
N PHE A 95 8.51 -4.25 -27.33
CA PHE A 95 9.51 -3.23 -27.04
C PHE A 95 8.91 -1.84 -27.30
N THR A 96 8.84 -1.02 -26.26
CA THR A 96 8.17 0.28 -26.32
C THR A 96 9.18 1.41 -26.47
N PHE A 97 8.91 2.34 -27.39
CA PHE A 97 9.72 3.54 -27.63
C PHE A 97 8.86 4.81 -27.47
N GLY A 98 9.41 5.84 -26.85
CA GLY A 98 8.66 7.05 -26.49
C GLY A 98 7.47 6.69 -25.60
N TYR A 99 6.28 7.20 -25.92
CA TYR A 99 5.02 6.83 -25.24
C TYR A 99 4.39 5.53 -25.76
N GLY A 100 5.20 4.62 -26.33
CA GLY A 100 4.78 3.35 -26.92
C GLY A 100 3.92 2.47 -26.02
N ARG A 101 4.09 2.54 -24.68
CA ARG A 101 3.22 1.84 -23.74
C ARG A 101 1.73 2.20 -23.91
N ASN A 102 1.43 3.44 -24.30
CA ASN A 102 0.06 3.91 -24.48
C ASN A 102 -0.62 3.33 -25.74
N ILE A 103 0.16 2.76 -26.66
CA ILE A 103 -0.34 2.01 -27.83
C ILE A 103 -0.93 0.66 -27.39
N LEU A 104 -0.46 0.07 -26.28
CA LEU A 104 -0.90 -1.23 -25.82
C LEU A 104 -2.21 -1.14 -25.01
N LYS A 105 -3.07 -2.16 -25.13
CA LYS A 105 -4.24 -2.32 -24.26
C LYS A 105 -3.78 -2.57 -22.81
N PRO A 106 -4.39 -1.95 -21.78
CA PRO A 106 -3.91 -2.03 -20.40
C PRO A 106 -3.73 -3.44 -19.83
N ASN A 107 -4.43 -4.45 -20.36
CA ASN A 107 -4.45 -5.82 -19.81
C ASN A 107 -3.88 -6.89 -20.76
N CYS A 108 -3.20 -6.50 -21.84
CA CYS A 108 -2.65 -7.44 -22.82
C CYS A 108 -1.27 -8.03 -22.45
N TYR A 109 -0.63 -7.53 -21.39
CA TYR A 109 0.69 -7.97 -20.94
C TYR A 109 0.69 -8.62 -19.56
N GLU A 110 1.70 -9.45 -19.32
CA GLU A 110 1.97 -10.10 -18.05
C GLU A 110 2.40 -9.06 -17.01
N ARG A 111 1.63 -8.93 -15.93
CA ARG A 111 1.96 -8.07 -14.81
C ARG A 111 3.12 -8.64 -13.99
N ALA A 112 3.90 -7.75 -13.38
CA ALA A 112 5.13 -8.08 -12.65
C ALA A 112 6.16 -8.91 -13.46
N PHE A 113 6.05 -8.95 -14.79
CA PHE A 113 6.97 -9.69 -15.64
C PHE A 113 8.40 -9.16 -15.50
N GLY A 114 8.58 -7.84 -15.60
CA GLY A 114 9.90 -7.24 -15.45
C GLY A 114 10.46 -7.40 -14.05
N LEU A 115 9.61 -7.28 -13.03
CA LEU A 115 9.97 -7.48 -11.63
C LEU A 115 10.54 -8.89 -11.42
N ARG A 116 9.82 -9.91 -11.88
CA ARG A 116 10.26 -11.31 -11.80
C ARG A 116 11.59 -11.55 -12.52
N VAL A 117 11.75 -11.03 -13.73
CA VAL A 117 13.01 -11.15 -14.48
C VAL A 117 14.16 -10.46 -13.74
N ALA A 118 13.93 -9.25 -13.24
CA ALA A 118 14.93 -8.47 -12.53
C ALA A 118 15.38 -9.19 -11.26
N LEU A 119 14.44 -9.66 -10.43
CA LEU A 119 14.76 -10.41 -9.21
C LEU A 119 15.52 -11.72 -9.46
N ASN A 120 15.26 -12.39 -10.58
CA ASN A 120 15.97 -13.61 -10.97
C ASN A 120 17.38 -13.38 -11.52
N ARG A 121 17.76 -12.12 -11.80
CA ARG A 121 19.04 -11.80 -12.47
C ARG A 121 19.90 -10.82 -11.70
N ILE A 122 19.30 -9.94 -10.89
CA ILE A 122 20.01 -8.97 -10.04
C ILE A 122 20.75 -9.70 -8.93
N HIS A 123 22.02 -9.33 -8.71
CA HIS A 123 22.79 -9.76 -7.55
C HIS A 123 22.19 -9.13 -6.27
N HIS A 124 21.96 -9.91 -5.21
CA HIS A 124 21.25 -9.42 -4.01
C HIS A 124 21.95 -8.25 -3.30
N GLU A 125 23.27 -8.11 -3.46
CA GLU A 125 24.09 -6.99 -2.95
C GLU A 125 24.27 -5.80 -3.91
N ARG A 126 23.68 -5.85 -5.12
CA ARG A 126 23.87 -4.82 -6.16
C ARG A 126 22.57 -4.13 -6.55
N LEU A 127 21.74 -3.84 -5.55
CA LEU A 127 20.52 -3.06 -5.69
C LEU A 127 20.84 -1.56 -5.71
N ARG A 128 20.01 -0.78 -6.39
CA ARG A 128 20.14 0.68 -6.54
C ARG A 128 18.88 1.43 -6.11
N SER A 129 17.72 0.87 -6.40
CA SER A 129 16.44 1.48 -6.04
C SER A 129 15.36 0.41 -5.90
N MET A 130 14.43 0.63 -4.98
CA MET A 130 13.26 -0.21 -4.76
C MET A 130 12.02 0.67 -4.58
N ASP A 131 10.93 0.25 -5.22
CA ASP A 131 9.60 0.83 -5.02
C ASP A 131 8.78 -0.18 -4.23
N LEU A 132 8.30 0.25 -3.07
CA LEU A 132 7.58 -0.56 -2.11
C LEU A 132 6.17 0.00 -1.91
N ARG A 133 5.24 -0.90 -1.60
CA ARG A 133 3.94 -0.54 -1.08
C ARG A 133 3.70 -1.25 0.23
N THR A 134 3.58 -0.46 1.28
CA THR A 134 3.21 -0.87 2.61
C THR A 134 1.70 -0.95 2.68
N TYR A 135 1.18 -2.14 3.02
CA TYR A 135 -0.24 -2.33 3.29
C TYR A 135 -0.51 -2.24 4.80
N GLU A 136 -1.22 -1.18 5.19
CA GLU A 136 -1.78 -0.94 6.51
C GLU A 136 -3.25 -0.51 6.35
N ASP A 137 -3.91 -0.01 7.40
CA ASP A 137 -5.22 0.64 7.26
C ASP A 137 -5.15 1.88 6.34
N ILE A 138 -3.94 2.41 6.09
CA ILE A 138 -3.64 3.40 5.06
C ILE A 138 -2.54 2.84 4.15
N MET A 139 -2.68 3.05 2.84
CA MET A 139 -1.64 2.64 1.89
C MET A 139 -0.48 3.63 1.83
N VAL A 140 0.74 3.15 2.05
CA VAL A 140 1.96 3.96 1.93
C VAL A 140 2.80 3.48 0.75
N THR A 141 3.11 4.37 -0.18
CA THR A 141 4.05 4.10 -1.28
C THR A 141 5.40 4.73 -0.97
N THR A 142 6.48 3.96 -1.05
CA THR A 142 7.83 4.44 -0.75
C THR A 142 8.78 4.07 -1.88
N ARG A 143 9.56 5.05 -2.37
CA ARG A 143 10.73 4.80 -3.20
C ARG A 143 11.98 5.03 -2.38
N LYS A 144 12.81 3.99 -2.27
CA LYS A 144 14.13 4.07 -1.63
C LYS A 144 15.20 3.94 -2.71
N GLN A 145 16.23 4.79 -2.64
CA GLN A 145 17.34 4.78 -3.58
C GLN A 145 18.64 4.95 -2.80
N THR A 146 19.66 4.19 -3.20
CA THR A 146 20.99 4.25 -2.60
C THR A 146 21.93 5.02 -3.52
N SER A 147 22.89 5.74 -2.93
CA SER A 147 23.92 6.47 -3.69
C SER A 147 24.87 5.52 -4.44
N ARG A 148 25.06 4.31 -3.89
CA ARG A 148 25.90 3.23 -4.43
C ARG A 148 25.11 1.93 -4.51
N SER A 149 25.65 0.93 -5.20
CA SER A 149 25.11 -0.43 -5.16
C SER A 149 25.09 -0.91 -3.71
N ALA A 150 23.97 -1.48 -3.28
CA ALA A 150 23.77 -1.89 -1.89
C ALA A 150 22.98 -3.19 -1.81
N GLU A 151 23.11 -3.87 -0.68
CA GLU A 151 22.31 -5.03 -0.34
C GLU A 151 20.90 -4.68 0.13
N LEU A 152 20.05 -5.71 0.22
CA LEU A 152 18.66 -5.58 0.61
C LEU A 152 18.47 -4.89 1.97
N ALA A 153 19.33 -5.22 2.95
CA ALA A 153 19.26 -4.67 4.30
C ALA A 153 19.42 -3.14 4.34
N ALA A 154 20.21 -2.57 3.42
CA ALA A 154 20.42 -1.12 3.33
C ALA A 154 19.14 -0.34 2.94
N PHE A 155 18.14 -1.02 2.37
CA PHE A 155 16.85 -0.42 2.08
C PHE A 155 15.91 -0.42 3.29
N GLY A 156 16.28 -1.03 4.42
CA GLY A 156 15.45 -1.07 5.64
C GLY A 156 14.04 -1.56 5.34
N LEU A 157 13.93 -2.69 4.64
CA LEU A 157 12.65 -3.28 4.26
C LEU A 157 11.98 -3.96 5.43
N ASP A 158 10.67 -3.85 5.50
CA ASP A 158 9.87 -4.75 6.31
C ASP A 158 9.25 -5.82 5.41
N ILE A 159 9.91 -6.98 5.34
CA ILE A 159 9.48 -8.14 4.53
C ILE A 159 8.08 -8.66 4.87
N SER A 160 7.53 -8.26 6.01
CA SER A 160 6.19 -8.64 6.43
C SER A 160 5.12 -7.69 5.90
N ARG A 161 5.45 -6.43 5.56
CA ARG A 161 4.49 -5.39 5.15
C ARG A 161 4.62 -4.95 3.70
N ASP A 162 5.84 -4.96 3.20
CA ASP A 162 6.19 -4.28 1.98
C ASP A 162 5.93 -5.20 0.77
N LEU A 163 5.03 -4.79 -0.12
CA LEU A 163 4.93 -5.35 -1.45
C LEU A 163 5.92 -4.68 -2.38
N LEU A 164 6.82 -5.47 -2.96
CA LEU A 164 7.75 -4.99 -3.96
C LEU A 164 7.04 -4.70 -5.29
N ARG A 165 7.07 -3.45 -5.73
CA ARG A 165 6.47 -3.00 -7.00
C ARG A 165 7.49 -2.88 -8.11
N ALA A 166 8.68 -2.39 -7.78
CA ALA A 166 9.78 -2.30 -8.71
C ALA A 166 11.14 -2.45 -8.02
N VAL A 167 12.10 -2.97 -8.77
CA VAL A 167 13.49 -3.10 -8.32
C VAL A 167 14.43 -2.66 -9.43
N THR A 168 15.47 -1.91 -9.08
CA THR A 168 16.57 -1.56 -9.97
C THR A 168 17.88 -2.05 -9.39
N GLY A 169 18.70 -2.70 -10.21
CA GLY A 169 20.00 -3.22 -9.78
C GLY A 169 20.84 -3.71 -10.96
N GLU A 170 22.00 -4.24 -10.62
CA GLU A 170 22.97 -4.80 -11.57
C GLU A 170 22.89 -6.34 -11.53
N PRO A 171 22.79 -7.02 -12.68
CA PRO A 171 22.76 -8.48 -12.70
C PRO A 171 24.11 -9.11 -12.40
N ASP A 172 24.11 -10.39 -12.01
CA ASP A 172 25.35 -11.17 -11.87
C ASP A 172 26.07 -11.30 -13.21
N ASP A 173 25.30 -11.53 -14.26
CA ASP A 173 25.79 -11.66 -15.63
C ASP A 173 25.67 -10.32 -16.37
N HIS A 174 26.82 -9.66 -16.58
CA HIS A 174 26.89 -8.41 -17.34
C HIS A 174 26.65 -8.59 -18.86
N ALA A 175 26.74 -9.82 -19.39
CA ALA A 175 26.30 -10.12 -20.75
C ALA A 175 24.77 -10.03 -20.86
N PHE A 176 24.03 -10.41 -19.81
CA PHE A 176 22.59 -10.20 -19.74
C PHE A 176 22.27 -8.69 -19.80
N ALA A 177 22.79 -7.90 -18.88
CA ALA A 177 22.65 -6.45 -18.91
C ALA A 177 23.67 -5.77 -18.00
N LYS A 178 23.95 -4.48 -18.26
CA LYS A 178 24.67 -3.62 -17.32
C LYS A 178 23.78 -3.18 -16.16
N ARG A 179 22.48 -3.03 -16.39
CA ARG A 179 21.49 -2.62 -15.39
C ARG A 179 20.12 -3.11 -15.76
N LEU A 180 19.33 -3.50 -14.76
CA LEU A 180 17.93 -3.90 -14.87
C LEU A 180 17.07 -3.02 -13.97
N THR A 181 15.90 -2.66 -14.47
CA THR A 181 14.78 -2.13 -13.69
C THR A 181 13.55 -2.98 -14.02
N GLY A 182 13.07 -3.73 -13.05
CA GLY A 182 11.90 -4.59 -13.18
C GLY A 182 10.68 -4.01 -12.49
N ALA A 183 9.57 -3.94 -13.21
CA ALA A 183 8.22 -3.66 -12.69
C ALA A 183 7.22 -4.51 -13.49
N ASP A 184 6.12 -3.93 -14.00
CA ASP A 184 5.32 -4.62 -15.04
C ASP A 184 6.15 -4.85 -16.32
N ALA A 185 6.90 -3.83 -16.74
CA ALA A 185 7.87 -3.93 -17.83
C ALA A 185 9.27 -4.22 -17.29
N LEU A 186 10.11 -4.86 -18.11
CA LEU A 186 11.55 -4.91 -17.89
C LEU A 186 12.20 -3.77 -18.66
N THR A 187 12.94 -2.92 -17.96
CA THR A 187 13.87 -1.98 -18.60
C THR A 187 15.29 -2.48 -18.36
N PHE A 188 16.08 -2.58 -19.42
CA PHE A 188 17.46 -3.04 -19.32
C PHE A 188 18.40 -2.19 -20.18
N THR A 189 19.64 -2.05 -19.71
CA THR A 189 20.72 -1.41 -20.46
C THR A 189 21.74 -2.47 -20.85
N ALA A 190 21.94 -2.73 -22.14
CA ALA A 190 22.86 -3.77 -22.62
C ALA A 190 23.57 -3.34 -23.91
N GLN A 191 24.69 -3.99 -24.24
CA GLN A 191 25.32 -3.85 -25.55
C GLN A 191 24.58 -4.74 -26.54
N ILE A 192 23.71 -4.16 -27.36
CA ILE A 192 22.76 -4.93 -28.18
C ILE A 192 22.38 -4.17 -29.45
N THR A 193 22.14 -4.91 -30.54
CA THR A 193 21.54 -4.39 -31.77
C THR A 193 20.13 -4.94 -31.97
N ALA A 194 19.34 -4.33 -32.86
CA ALA A 194 18.00 -4.83 -33.18
C ALA A 194 18.02 -6.31 -33.60
N LYS A 195 19.04 -6.74 -34.36
CA LYS A 195 19.17 -8.14 -34.82
C LYS A 195 19.24 -9.16 -33.68
N ASN A 196 19.70 -8.76 -32.49
CA ASN A 196 19.86 -9.66 -31.35
C ASN A 196 18.58 -9.76 -30.47
N LEU A 197 17.51 -9.01 -30.78
CA LEU A 197 16.33 -8.96 -29.92
C LEU A 197 15.60 -10.30 -29.82
N GLY A 198 15.60 -11.12 -30.87
CA GLY A 198 14.99 -12.46 -30.85
C GLY A 198 15.61 -13.36 -29.78
N GLU A 199 16.94 -13.51 -29.81
CA GLU A 199 17.71 -14.28 -28.82
C GLU A 199 17.55 -13.69 -27.41
N LYS A 200 17.61 -12.36 -27.31
CA LYS A 200 17.41 -11.66 -26.04
C LYS A 200 16.04 -11.93 -25.42
N CYS A 201 14.98 -12.04 -26.23
CA CYS A 201 13.66 -12.41 -25.76
C CYS A 201 13.62 -13.84 -25.20
N VAL A 202 14.37 -14.78 -25.78
CA VAL A 202 14.47 -16.16 -25.26
C VAL A 202 15.14 -16.15 -23.88
N GLU A 203 16.26 -15.46 -23.76
CA GLU A 203 17.00 -15.30 -22.50
C GLU A 203 16.15 -14.66 -21.40
N ILE A 204 15.43 -13.59 -21.73
CA ILE A 204 14.49 -12.91 -20.83
C ILE A 204 13.33 -13.85 -20.43
N LEU A 205 12.80 -14.66 -21.37
CA LEU A 205 11.75 -15.62 -21.06
C LEU A 205 12.22 -16.71 -20.09
N HIS A 206 13.47 -17.16 -20.24
CA HIS A 206 14.09 -18.11 -19.33
C HIS A 206 14.24 -17.49 -17.94
N ALA A 207 14.73 -16.25 -17.86
CA ALA A 207 14.83 -15.50 -16.61
C ALA A 207 13.47 -15.27 -15.93
N PHE A 208 12.40 -15.08 -16.71
CA PHE A 208 11.05 -14.95 -16.16
C PHE A 208 10.53 -16.24 -15.51
N ARG A 209 10.90 -17.40 -16.06
CA ARG A 209 10.46 -18.73 -15.59
C ARG A 209 11.30 -19.30 -14.46
N ASP A 210 12.43 -18.66 -14.18
CA ASP A 210 13.37 -19.05 -13.13
C ASP A 210 12.77 -18.78 -11.73
N ASN A 211 13.29 -19.49 -10.73
CA ASN A 211 12.94 -19.35 -9.32
C ASN A 211 14.14 -18.95 -8.44
N ARG A 212 15.28 -18.62 -9.02
CA ARG A 212 16.48 -18.16 -8.31
C ARG A 212 16.19 -17.04 -7.30
N TYR A 213 15.29 -16.11 -7.62
CA TYR A 213 14.93 -15.04 -6.70
C TYR A 213 14.46 -15.53 -5.33
N LYS A 214 13.88 -16.73 -5.21
CA LYS A 214 13.43 -17.28 -3.92
C LYS A 214 14.56 -17.43 -2.89
N GLN A 215 15.82 -17.51 -3.33
CA GLN A 215 16.95 -17.61 -2.39
C GLN A 215 17.12 -16.36 -1.51
N HIS A 216 16.79 -15.18 -2.04
CA HIS A 216 17.01 -13.89 -1.34
C HIS A 216 15.78 -12.97 -1.32
N PHE A 217 14.74 -13.29 -2.10
CA PHE A 217 13.56 -12.47 -2.33
C PHE A 217 12.25 -13.28 -2.27
N GLU A 218 12.22 -14.44 -1.59
CA GLU A 218 11.00 -15.27 -1.44
C GLU A 218 9.83 -14.49 -0.83
N TRP A 219 10.12 -13.55 0.07
CA TRP A 219 9.12 -12.69 0.71
C TRP A 219 8.24 -11.91 -0.29
N VAL A 220 8.69 -11.69 -1.52
CA VAL A 220 7.89 -11.05 -2.58
C VAL A 220 6.65 -11.87 -2.92
N ASP A 221 6.66 -13.18 -2.66
CA ASP A 221 5.51 -14.07 -2.91
C ASP A 221 4.49 -14.09 -1.77
N HIS A 222 4.77 -13.47 -0.61
CA HIS A 222 3.82 -13.39 0.52
C HIS A 222 2.45 -12.79 0.12
N LEU A 223 2.47 -11.90 -0.88
CA LEU A 223 1.29 -11.30 -1.51
C LEU A 223 1.35 -11.51 -3.02
N SER A 224 0.62 -12.51 -3.50
CA SER A 224 0.65 -12.91 -4.91
C SER A 224 -0.59 -12.42 -5.66
N GLU A 225 -0.41 -11.64 -6.73
CA GLU A 225 -1.54 -11.18 -7.55
C GLU A 225 -2.29 -12.38 -8.17
N VAL A 226 -3.61 -12.43 -7.99
CA VAL A 226 -4.48 -13.46 -8.55
C VAL A 226 -4.69 -13.18 -10.03
N LYS A 227 -4.11 -14.04 -10.88
CA LYS A 227 -4.17 -13.90 -12.34
C LYS A 227 -5.27 -14.73 -13.00
N ASP A 228 -5.79 -15.73 -12.31
CA ASP A 228 -6.84 -16.61 -12.82
C ASP A 228 -8.17 -15.82 -12.97
N PRO A 229 -8.68 -15.63 -14.20
CA PRO A 229 -9.91 -14.88 -14.43
C PRO A 229 -11.13 -15.50 -13.75
N HIS A 230 -11.16 -16.82 -13.59
CA HIS A 230 -12.24 -17.52 -12.91
C HIS A 230 -12.26 -17.16 -11.43
N ILE A 231 -11.11 -17.23 -10.75
CA ILE A 231 -10.98 -16.84 -9.34
C ILE A 231 -11.31 -15.36 -9.16
N VAL A 232 -10.74 -14.48 -10.00
CA VAL A 232 -11.06 -13.04 -9.97
C VAL A 232 -12.55 -12.78 -10.13
N ASN A 233 -13.24 -13.51 -11.02
CA ASN A 233 -14.67 -13.34 -11.21
C ASN A 233 -15.47 -13.81 -9.98
N MET A 234 -15.08 -14.91 -9.35
CA MET A 234 -15.71 -15.37 -8.10
C MET A 234 -15.50 -14.38 -6.95
N LEU A 235 -14.28 -13.85 -6.80
CA LEU A 235 -13.98 -12.83 -5.78
C LEU A 235 -14.74 -11.52 -6.04
N ASN A 236 -14.87 -11.09 -7.30
CA ASN A 236 -15.69 -9.93 -7.66
C ASN A 236 -17.17 -10.13 -7.33
N LYS A 237 -17.72 -11.35 -7.56
CA LYS A 237 -19.09 -11.68 -7.16
C LYS A 237 -19.24 -11.62 -5.64
N ALA A 238 -18.30 -12.21 -4.90
CA ALA A 238 -18.31 -12.17 -3.44
C ALA A 238 -18.30 -10.73 -2.91
N LEU A 239 -17.48 -9.84 -3.49
CA LEU A 239 -17.45 -8.42 -3.15
C LEU A 239 -18.81 -7.76 -3.33
N VAL A 240 -19.44 -7.96 -4.50
CA VAL A 240 -20.76 -7.38 -4.79
C VAL A 240 -21.81 -7.86 -3.79
N GLU A 241 -21.82 -9.15 -3.46
CA GLU A 241 -22.74 -9.70 -2.47
C GLU A 241 -22.50 -9.14 -1.06
N THR A 242 -21.23 -8.95 -0.66
CA THR A 242 -20.87 -8.31 0.61
C THR A 242 -21.37 -6.86 0.68
N LEU A 243 -21.17 -6.09 -0.39
CA LEU A 243 -21.66 -4.71 -0.49
C LEU A 243 -23.20 -4.64 -0.39
N LYS A 244 -23.92 -5.54 -1.07
CA LYS A 244 -25.39 -5.64 -0.99
C LYS A 244 -25.89 -6.01 0.41
N LYS A 245 -25.18 -6.89 1.10
CA LYS A 245 -25.46 -7.23 2.51
C LYS A 245 -25.10 -6.10 3.49
N ARG A 246 -24.49 -5.00 3.00
CA ARG A 246 -23.99 -3.88 3.82
C ARG A 246 -23.00 -4.35 4.90
N ASP A 247 -22.26 -5.42 4.60
CA ASP A 247 -21.21 -5.94 5.47
C ASP A 247 -19.91 -5.22 5.14
N THR A 248 -19.58 -4.21 5.95
CA THR A 248 -18.39 -3.38 5.79
C THR A 248 -17.31 -3.69 6.82
N GLU A 249 -17.41 -4.80 7.57
CA GLU A 249 -16.49 -5.06 8.69
C GLU A 249 -15.01 -5.17 8.26
N LYS A 250 -14.78 -5.74 7.07
CA LYS A 250 -13.43 -5.91 6.48
C LYS A 250 -13.23 -5.07 5.21
N LEU A 251 -14.10 -4.09 4.99
CA LEU A 251 -14.14 -3.29 3.77
C LEU A 251 -14.01 -1.81 4.12
N HIS A 252 -13.06 -1.12 3.51
CA HIS A 252 -12.90 0.33 3.62
C HIS A 252 -12.52 0.94 2.27
N LEU A 253 -12.50 2.28 2.20
CA LEU A 253 -12.08 3.01 1.02
C LEU A 253 -10.74 3.71 1.29
N ALA A 254 -9.86 3.69 0.30
CA ALA A 254 -8.58 4.40 0.33
C ALA A 254 -8.20 4.86 -1.09
N PRO A 255 -7.55 6.03 -1.26
CA PRO A 255 -7.00 6.41 -2.56
C PRO A 255 -5.95 5.39 -3.06
N PRO A 256 -5.94 5.01 -4.34
CA PRO A 256 -4.97 4.03 -4.89
C PRO A 256 -3.57 4.62 -5.15
N GLU A 257 -3.39 5.92 -4.89
CA GLU A 257 -2.14 6.66 -5.05
C GLU A 257 -1.97 7.70 -3.94
N VAL A 258 -0.75 8.20 -3.77
CA VAL A 258 -0.45 9.24 -2.78
C VAL A 258 -1.09 10.56 -3.22
N ILE A 259 -1.87 11.16 -2.33
CA ILE A 259 -2.46 12.48 -2.52
C ILE A 259 -2.01 13.44 -1.42
N ASP A 260 -1.92 14.73 -1.77
CA ASP A 260 -1.70 15.78 -0.79
C ASP A 260 -3.03 16.13 -0.12
N TRP A 261 -3.28 15.51 1.04
CA TRP A 261 -4.50 15.71 1.82
C TRP A 261 -4.72 17.17 2.25
N GLN A 262 -3.67 17.99 2.40
CA GLN A 262 -3.83 19.41 2.75
C GLN A 262 -4.48 20.21 1.62
N SER A 263 -4.35 19.72 0.40
CA SER A 263 -4.97 20.31 -0.78
C SER A 263 -6.33 19.70 -1.11
N VAL A 264 -6.82 18.70 -0.36
CA VAL A 264 -8.13 18.09 -0.59
C VAL A 264 -9.18 18.87 0.17
N GLU A 265 -10.22 19.31 -0.52
CA GLU A 265 -11.36 19.99 0.10
C GLU A 265 -12.55 19.04 0.28
N LYS A 266 -12.92 18.31 -0.77
CA LYS A 266 -14.05 17.37 -0.78
C LYS A 266 -13.87 16.24 -1.78
N PHE A 267 -14.51 15.11 -1.51
CA PHE A 267 -14.68 13.99 -2.43
C PHE A 267 -16.09 13.89 -2.98
N ARG A 268 -16.22 13.31 -4.18
CA ARG A 268 -17.48 12.83 -4.74
C ARG A 268 -17.31 11.41 -5.21
N ILE A 269 -18.32 10.58 -4.98
CA ILE A 269 -18.31 9.18 -5.41
C ILE A 269 -19.49 8.93 -6.35
N GLY A 270 -19.21 8.31 -7.51
CA GLY A 270 -20.23 7.97 -8.50
C GLY A 270 -21.34 7.08 -7.93
N GLY A 271 -22.56 7.27 -8.44
CA GLY A 271 -23.76 6.54 -8.01
C GLY A 271 -24.65 7.35 -7.05
N THR A 272 -24.10 8.33 -6.33
CA THR A 272 -24.87 9.24 -5.46
C THR A 272 -25.26 10.53 -6.19
N ARG A 273 -26.22 11.29 -5.63
CA ARG A 273 -26.73 12.55 -6.21
C ARG A 273 -25.76 13.74 -6.00
N ARG A 274 -24.48 13.54 -6.34
CA ARG A 274 -23.39 14.54 -6.15
C ARG A 274 -23.09 14.91 -4.69
N GLU A 275 -23.41 14.02 -3.76
CA GLU A 275 -23.03 14.14 -2.34
C GLU A 275 -21.52 14.39 -2.22
N GLU A 276 -21.15 15.36 -1.38
CA GLU A 276 -19.78 15.73 -1.09
C GLU A 276 -19.36 15.14 0.25
N TYR A 277 -18.22 14.46 0.29
CA TYR A 277 -17.68 13.83 1.48
C TYR A 277 -16.39 14.52 1.90
N ASP A 278 -16.16 14.64 3.19
CA ASP A 278 -14.88 15.13 3.73
C ASP A 278 -13.78 14.08 3.62
N ASP A 279 -14.14 12.80 3.68
CA ASP A 279 -13.23 11.66 3.54
C ASP A 279 -13.86 10.52 2.72
N LEU A 280 -13.06 9.51 2.37
CA LEU A 280 -13.54 8.29 1.73
C LEU A 280 -14.05 7.31 2.79
N ASP A 281 -15.30 7.47 3.19
CA ASP A 281 -15.99 6.56 4.11
C ASP A 281 -17.00 5.67 3.37
N ILE A 282 -16.88 4.35 3.55
CA ILE A 282 -17.76 3.40 2.87
C ILE A 282 -19.19 3.45 3.43
N ASP A 283 -19.39 3.65 4.72
CA ASP A 283 -20.71 3.63 5.33
C ASP A 283 -21.48 4.90 4.99
N GLU A 284 -20.82 6.05 5.00
CA GLU A 284 -21.41 7.31 4.51
C GLU A 284 -21.83 7.15 3.05
N TYR A 285 -20.97 6.55 2.21
CA TYR A 285 -21.30 6.24 0.84
C TYR A 285 -22.51 5.29 0.73
N MET A 286 -22.55 4.21 1.52
CA MET A 286 -23.66 3.24 1.52
C MET A 286 -24.98 3.86 1.98
N GLN A 287 -24.91 4.77 2.95
CA GLN A 287 -26.06 5.51 3.44
C GLN A 287 -26.58 6.48 2.36
N ALA A 288 -25.69 7.24 1.74
CA ALA A 288 -26.01 8.16 0.65
C ALA A 288 -26.53 7.44 -0.60
N LEU A 289 -26.04 6.23 -0.88
CA LEU A 289 -26.49 5.43 -2.01
C LEU A 289 -27.89 4.82 -1.78
N GLY A 290 -28.28 4.59 -0.53
CA GLY A 290 -29.60 4.11 -0.15
C GLY A 290 -29.90 2.72 -0.73
N SER A 291 -31.08 2.52 -1.30
CA SER A 291 -31.52 1.25 -1.92
C SER A 291 -30.80 0.91 -3.23
N LYS A 292 -30.12 1.88 -3.87
CA LYS A 292 -29.39 1.61 -5.13
C LYS A 292 -28.22 0.64 -4.96
N ILE A 293 -27.81 0.36 -3.72
CA ILE A 293 -26.80 -0.66 -3.44
C ILE A 293 -27.23 -2.05 -3.90
N ASP A 294 -28.53 -2.35 -3.87
CA ASP A 294 -29.07 -3.66 -4.25
C ASP A 294 -28.90 -3.94 -5.75
N GLU A 295 -28.81 -2.88 -6.54
CA GLU A 295 -28.53 -2.92 -7.98
C GLU A 295 -27.02 -2.84 -8.31
N MET A 296 -26.14 -2.86 -7.31
CA MET A 296 -24.70 -2.76 -7.52
C MET A 296 -24.19 -3.97 -8.31
N THR A 297 -23.33 -3.70 -9.29
CA THR A 297 -22.64 -4.72 -10.08
C THR A 297 -21.15 -4.41 -10.17
N ILE A 298 -20.34 -5.39 -10.56
CA ILE A 298 -18.90 -5.18 -10.73
C ILE A 298 -18.59 -4.15 -11.82
N GLU A 299 -19.44 -4.05 -12.86
CA GLU A 299 -19.34 -3.05 -13.92
C GLU A 299 -19.62 -1.64 -13.38
N LYS A 300 -20.62 -1.49 -12.50
CA LYS A 300 -20.88 -0.23 -11.80
C LYS A 300 -19.70 0.17 -10.92
N LEU A 301 -19.16 -0.74 -10.10
CA LEU A 301 -17.97 -0.48 -9.26
C LEU A 301 -16.77 0.00 -10.10
N LYS A 302 -16.53 -0.62 -11.26
CA LYS A 302 -15.41 -0.27 -12.14
C LYS A 302 -15.63 1.00 -12.95
N SER A 303 -16.89 1.38 -13.20
CA SER A 303 -17.23 2.56 -14.00
C SER A 303 -17.42 3.81 -13.14
N TYR A 304 -17.97 3.68 -11.94
CA TYR A 304 -18.11 4.78 -10.99
C TYR A 304 -16.75 5.40 -10.70
N GLN A 305 -16.72 6.73 -10.66
CA GLN A 305 -15.51 7.50 -10.42
C GLN A 305 -15.53 8.08 -9.01
N VAL A 306 -14.37 8.12 -8.38
CA VAL A 306 -14.09 8.98 -7.25
C VAL A 306 -13.43 10.24 -7.78
N SER A 307 -14.03 11.38 -7.46
CA SER A 307 -13.61 12.70 -7.91
C SER A 307 -13.17 13.54 -6.72
N VAL A 308 -12.15 14.37 -6.90
CA VAL A 308 -11.58 15.21 -5.85
C VAL A 308 -11.74 16.68 -6.25
N ARG A 309 -12.19 17.52 -5.32
CA ARG A 309 -12.06 18.98 -5.38
C ARG A 309 -10.84 19.38 -4.57
N TRP A 310 -9.94 20.11 -5.22
CA TRP A 310 -8.71 20.60 -4.59
C TRP A 310 -8.90 22.03 -4.11
N THR A 311 -8.20 22.41 -3.04
CA THR A 311 -8.16 23.77 -2.50
C THR A 311 -7.82 24.77 -3.62
N GLY A 312 -8.68 25.76 -3.81
CA GLY A 312 -8.53 26.78 -4.86
C GLY A 312 -9.08 26.39 -6.24
N SER A 313 -9.68 25.20 -6.38
CA SER A 313 -10.39 24.78 -7.60
C SER A 313 -11.90 24.71 -7.36
N GLN A 314 -12.71 25.21 -8.30
CA GLN A 314 -14.16 25.06 -8.22
C GLN A 314 -14.66 23.71 -8.76
N ASP A 315 -13.84 23.01 -9.56
CA ASP A 315 -14.25 21.81 -10.27
C ASP A 315 -13.76 20.52 -9.60
N PHE A 316 -14.60 19.49 -9.68
CA PHE A 316 -14.22 18.13 -9.31
C PHE A 316 -13.49 17.45 -10.46
N GLN A 317 -12.33 16.87 -10.17
CA GLN A 317 -11.56 16.09 -11.13
C GLN A 317 -11.75 14.60 -10.87
N ASN A 318 -12.17 13.85 -11.89
CA ASN A 318 -12.20 12.38 -11.82
C ASN A 318 -10.77 11.85 -11.68
N LYS A 319 -10.51 11.08 -10.62
CA LYS A 319 -9.18 10.57 -10.33
C LYS A 319 -9.12 9.05 -10.45
N TRP A 320 -10.07 8.36 -9.83
CA TRP A 320 -9.98 6.91 -9.68
C TRP A 320 -11.32 6.23 -9.96
N SER A 321 -11.28 4.96 -10.35
CA SER A 321 -12.48 4.14 -10.29
C SER A 321 -12.84 3.85 -8.83
N PHE A 322 -14.11 3.75 -8.50
CA PHE A 322 -14.54 3.34 -7.16
C PHE A 322 -13.96 1.98 -6.78
N PHE A 323 -13.95 1.03 -7.72
CA PHE A 323 -13.31 -0.28 -7.56
C PHE A 323 -11.83 -0.21 -7.17
N SER A 324 -11.08 0.78 -7.67
CA SER A 324 -9.68 0.96 -7.26
C SER A 324 -9.51 1.56 -5.88
N CYS A 325 -10.55 2.21 -5.34
CA CYS A 325 -10.52 2.74 -3.98
C CYS A 325 -10.97 1.71 -2.93
N ILE A 326 -11.58 0.60 -3.34
CA ILE A 326 -12.00 -0.45 -2.39
C ILE A 326 -10.79 -1.22 -1.90
N VAL A 327 -10.67 -1.31 -0.57
CA VAL A 327 -9.81 -2.26 0.12
C VAL A 327 -10.71 -3.26 0.83
N TRP A 328 -10.58 -4.54 0.50
CA TRP A 328 -11.42 -5.58 1.10
C TRP A 328 -10.68 -6.89 1.30
N GLU A 329 -10.85 -7.49 2.47
CA GLU A 329 -10.29 -8.81 2.77
C GLU A 329 -11.39 -9.88 2.82
N THR A 330 -11.11 -11.04 2.24
CA THR A 330 -12.08 -12.14 2.23
C THR A 330 -11.41 -13.50 2.25
N ASN A 331 -12.03 -14.45 2.97
CA ASN A 331 -11.67 -15.85 2.89
C ASN A 331 -12.53 -16.52 1.83
N PHE A 332 -11.88 -17.16 0.86
CA PHE A 332 -12.55 -17.89 -0.22
C PHE A 332 -11.86 -19.25 -0.42
N ASN A 333 -12.63 -20.34 -0.29
CA ASN A 333 -12.13 -21.73 -0.39
C ASN A 333 -10.90 -22.01 0.50
N GLY A 334 -10.92 -21.52 1.74
CA GLY A 334 -9.85 -21.75 2.73
C GLY A 334 -8.56 -20.97 2.46
N ARG A 335 -8.58 -20.00 1.53
CA ARG A 335 -7.47 -19.09 1.24
C ARG A 335 -7.90 -17.66 1.52
N LEU A 336 -6.95 -16.85 1.97
CA LEU A 336 -7.18 -15.45 2.30
C LEU A 336 -6.79 -14.57 1.10
N TYR A 337 -7.70 -13.69 0.71
CA TYR A 337 -7.52 -12.76 -0.39
C TYR A 337 -7.73 -11.33 0.06
N ALA A 338 -7.05 -10.40 -0.60
CA ALA A 338 -7.23 -8.97 -0.45
C ALA A 338 -7.46 -8.30 -1.80
N LEU A 339 -8.48 -7.45 -1.90
CA LEU A 339 -8.67 -6.50 -2.98
C LEU A 339 -7.95 -5.21 -2.58
N VAL A 340 -6.99 -4.77 -3.38
CA VAL A 340 -6.29 -3.51 -3.19
C VAL A 340 -5.98 -2.89 -4.55
N GLU A 341 -6.27 -1.59 -4.72
CA GLU A 341 -6.07 -0.84 -5.97
C GLU A 341 -6.76 -1.49 -7.18
N GLY A 342 -7.93 -2.09 -6.97
CA GLY A 342 -8.67 -2.78 -8.01
C GLY A 342 -8.00 -4.09 -8.47
N ARG A 343 -7.15 -4.69 -7.62
CA ARG A 343 -6.47 -5.96 -7.90
C ARG A 343 -6.60 -6.92 -6.74
N TRP A 344 -6.73 -8.19 -7.08
CA TRP A 344 -6.83 -9.28 -6.13
C TRP A 344 -5.45 -9.85 -5.83
N PHE A 345 -5.15 -10.01 -4.55
CA PHE A 345 -3.96 -10.66 -4.05
C PHE A 345 -4.35 -11.85 -3.18
N GLU A 346 -3.68 -12.98 -3.36
CA GLU A 346 -3.70 -14.10 -2.43
C GLU A 346 -2.61 -13.88 -1.39
N ILE A 347 -2.97 -14.00 -0.11
CA ILE A 347 -2.02 -13.97 1.00
C ILE A 347 -1.51 -15.40 1.21
N GLU A 348 -0.19 -15.57 1.19
CA GLU A 348 0.44 -16.89 1.33
C GLU A 348 0.06 -17.54 2.67
N ARG A 349 -0.31 -18.82 2.62
CA ARG A 349 -0.92 -19.52 3.76
C ARG A 349 -0.01 -19.59 4.98
N ASN A 350 1.27 -19.89 4.81
CA ASN A 350 2.20 -19.98 5.93
C ASN A 350 2.43 -18.60 6.54
N PHE A 351 2.52 -17.55 5.72
CA PHE A 351 2.60 -16.17 6.17
C PHE A 351 1.36 -15.78 6.99
N ALA A 352 0.16 -16.06 6.48
CA ALA A 352 -1.08 -15.82 7.21
C ALA A 352 -1.11 -16.56 8.55
N ASN A 353 -0.72 -17.85 8.56
CA ASN A 353 -0.67 -18.66 9.78
C ASN A 353 0.34 -18.14 10.79
N ARG A 354 1.51 -17.64 10.35
CA ARG A 354 2.51 -17.04 11.24
C ARG A 354 1.97 -15.78 11.93
N VAL A 355 1.28 -14.91 11.18
CA VAL A 355 0.63 -13.72 11.74
C VAL A 355 -0.45 -14.13 12.75
N ASN A 356 -1.36 -15.02 12.36
CA ASN A 356 -2.44 -15.49 13.22
C ASN A 356 -1.90 -16.12 14.52
N SER A 357 -0.86 -16.96 14.42
CA SER A 357 -0.27 -17.63 15.58
C SER A 357 0.37 -16.62 16.54
N PHE A 358 1.05 -15.59 16.01
CA PHE A 358 1.61 -14.53 16.84
C PHE A 358 0.51 -13.74 17.56
N ILE A 359 -0.53 -13.34 16.83
CA ILE A 359 -1.61 -12.53 17.42
C ILE A 359 -2.42 -13.31 18.45
N ALA A 360 -2.66 -14.59 18.22
CA ALA A 360 -3.29 -15.48 19.19
C ALA A 360 -2.42 -15.72 20.45
N SER A 361 -1.10 -15.52 20.35
CA SER A 361 -0.18 -15.69 21.48
C SER A 361 -0.10 -14.47 22.41
N LEU A 362 -0.61 -13.31 22.00
CA LEU A 362 -0.62 -12.11 22.84
C LEU A 362 -1.58 -12.31 24.02
N PRO A 363 -1.10 -12.18 25.27
CA PRO A 363 -1.95 -12.40 26.44
C PRO A 363 -2.96 -11.26 26.63
N ALA A 364 -4.06 -11.57 27.30
CA ALA A 364 -4.94 -10.55 27.85
C ALA A 364 -4.27 -9.81 29.03
N PRO A 365 -4.66 -8.57 29.34
CA PRO A 365 -4.23 -7.90 30.56
C PRO A 365 -4.68 -8.68 31.80
N ASP A 366 -3.87 -8.63 32.86
CA ASP A 366 -4.15 -9.34 34.12
C ASP A 366 -5.44 -8.83 34.78
N ARG A 367 -5.71 -7.52 34.61
CA ARG A 367 -6.95 -6.87 35.03
C ARG A 367 -7.72 -6.35 33.80
N PRO A 368 -8.68 -7.12 33.26
CA PRO A 368 -9.47 -6.69 32.12
C PRO A 368 -10.19 -5.37 32.38
N LEU A 369 -10.16 -4.48 31.39
CA LEU A 369 -10.98 -3.27 31.38
C LEU A 369 -12.48 -3.63 31.29
N PRO A 370 -13.38 -2.84 31.89
CA PRO A 370 -14.81 -3.11 31.89
C PRO A 370 -15.42 -2.92 30.50
N PRO A 371 -16.57 -3.54 30.19
CA PRO A 371 -17.27 -3.34 28.92
C PRO A 371 -17.56 -1.85 28.61
N ALA A 372 -17.60 -1.52 27.32
CA ALA A 372 -18.01 -0.21 26.85
C ALA A 372 -19.54 -0.14 26.69
N ARG A 373 -20.12 1.00 27.04
CA ARG A 373 -21.56 1.24 26.88
C ARG A 373 -21.88 1.56 25.42
N LYS A 374 -23.12 1.28 25.00
CA LYS A 374 -23.63 1.67 23.68
C LYS A 374 -23.45 3.18 23.48
N ASN A 375 -22.96 3.58 22.32
CA ASN A 375 -22.68 4.97 21.93
C ASN A 375 -21.63 5.72 22.75
N GLU A 376 -20.95 5.06 23.69
CA GLU A 376 -19.87 5.66 24.47
C GLU A 376 -18.67 5.95 23.57
N ARG A 377 -18.22 7.21 23.58
CA ARG A 377 -17.02 7.65 22.85
C ARG A 377 -15.78 7.22 23.62
N GLU A 378 -14.65 7.09 22.93
CA GLU A 378 -13.35 6.68 23.52
C GLU A 378 -13.01 7.53 24.77
N LYS A 379 -13.11 8.86 24.64
CA LYS A 379 -12.89 9.81 25.74
C LYS A 379 -13.84 9.64 26.92
N GLU A 380 -15.10 9.31 26.66
CA GLU A 380 -16.11 9.09 27.70
C GLU A 380 -15.83 7.79 28.44
N TYR A 381 -15.48 6.73 27.69
CA TYR A 381 -15.05 5.45 28.22
C TYR A 381 -13.82 5.59 29.13
N ASN A 382 -12.75 6.25 28.66
CA ASN A 382 -11.53 6.46 29.42
C ASN A 382 -11.79 7.18 30.75
N ARG A 383 -12.58 8.27 30.71
CA ARG A 383 -12.98 9.00 31.93
C ARG A 383 -13.77 8.12 32.88
N ARG A 384 -14.76 7.37 32.39
CA ARG A 384 -15.57 6.49 33.22
C ARG A 384 -14.73 5.41 33.89
N VAL A 385 -13.84 4.73 33.15
CA VAL A 385 -12.95 3.70 33.72
C VAL A 385 -12.13 4.25 34.88
N SER A 386 -11.59 5.48 34.75
CA SER A 386 -10.82 6.13 35.82
C SER A 386 -11.68 6.63 36.99
N ALA A 387 -12.96 6.93 36.77
CA ALA A 387 -13.87 7.38 37.82
C ALA A 387 -14.43 6.21 38.63
N ASP A 388 -14.73 5.09 37.95
CA ASP A 388 -15.30 3.89 38.55
C ASP A 388 -14.23 3.02 39.24
N SER A 389 -12.93 3.26 38.97
CA SER A 389 -11.83 2.49 39.56
C SER A 389 -10.67 3.36 40.05
N SER A 390 -10.25 3.15 41.30
CA SER A 390 -9.05 3.76 41.88
C SER A 390 -7.73 3.17 41.35
N THR A 391 -7.82 2.16 40.46
CA THR A 391 -6.67 1.47 39.88
C THR A 391 -6.20 2.07 38.57
N TYR A 392 -6.98 2.97 37.97
CA TYR A 392 -6.65 3.63 36.71
C TYR A 392 -6.66 5.13 36.87
N VAL A 393 -5.77 5.81 36.15
CA VAL A 393 -5.84 7.25 35.92
C VAL A 393 -6.02 7.53 34.44
N CYS A 394 -6.93 8.44 34.10
CA CYS A 394 -7.16 8.86 32.72
C CYS A 394 -6.11 9.89 32.31
N LEU A 395 -5.30 9.51 31.30
CA LEU A 395 -4.27 10.35 30.67
C LEU A 395 -4.62 10.71 29.22
N ASP A 396 -5.86 10.45 28.81
CA ASP A 396 -6.45 10.93 27.55
C ASP A 396 -6.18 12.43 27.35
N ASN A 397 -5.67 12.79 26.18
CA ASN A 397 -5.18 14.11 25.79
C ASN A 397 -4.00 14.67 26.62
N VAL A 398 -3.30 13.85 27.40
CA VAL A 398 -2.04 14.25 28.07
C VAL A 398 -0.91 14.21 27.04
N LEU A 399 -0.68 15.37 26.42
CA LEU A 399 0.32 15.53 25.37
C LEU A 399 1.72 15.75 25.95
N VAL A 400 2.70 15.04 25.40
CA VAL A 400 4.14 15.19 25.66
C VAL A 400 4.88 15.42 24.36
N ARG A 401 6.03 16.09 24.42
CA ARG A 401 6.83 16.40 23.23
C ARG A 401 8.27 16.00 23.46
N GLY A 402 8.81 15.15 22.57
CA GLY A 402 10.22 14.80 22.59
C GLY A 402 11.11 16.00 22.22
N GLU A 403 12.35 15.99 22.67
CA GLU A 403 13.30 17.10 22.48
C GLU A 403 13.50 17.45 20.99
N ASP A 404 13.64 16.43 20.13
CA ASP A 404 13.84 16.57 18.68
C ASP A 404 12.53 16.54 17.86
N MET A 405 11.37 16.60 18.50
CA MET A 405 10.08 16.51 17.80
C MET A 405 9.45 17.89 17.55
N SER A 406 8.84 18.07 16.37
CA SER A 406 8.07 19.27 16.02
C SER A 406 6.64 19.25 16.55
N THR A 407 6.06 18.06 16.74
CA THR A 407 4.69 17.84 17.20
C THR A 407 4.67 17.11 18.54
N SER A 408 3.64 17.39 19.34
CA SER A 408 3.37 16.63 20.56
C SER A 408 2.65 15.32 20.23
N ILE A 409 2.86 14.31 21.07
CA ILE A 409 2.17 13.02 21.03
C ILE A 409 1.39 12.81 22.33
N GLU A 410 0.32 12.04 22.27
CA GLU A 410 -0.39 11.58 23.46
C GLU A 410 0.34 10.38 24.08
N PHE A 411 0.54 10.42 25.41
CA PHE A 411 1.34 9.40 26.10
C PHE A 411 0.64 8.03 26.19
N CYS A 412 -0.56 7.98 26.75
CA CYS A 412 -1.46 6.83 26.77
C CYS A 412 -2.87 7.28 27.18
N ASP A 413 -3.88 6.45 26.98
CA ASP A 413 -5.26 6.76 27.36
C ASP A 413 -5.50 6.56 28.86
N LEU A 414 -5.04 5.43 29.40
CA LEU A 414 -5.11 5.09 30.82
C LEU A 414 -3.76 4.57 31.30
N LEU A 415 -3.39 4.96 32.52
CA LEU A 415 -2.28 4.36 33.25
C LEU A 415 -2.84 3.56 34.43
N SER A 416 -2.49 2.27 34.52
CA SER A 416 -2.88 1.43 35.65
C SER A 416 -1.89 1.54 36.81
N ASP A 417 -2.33 1.15 38.01
CA ASP A 417 -1.46 1.05 39.18
C ASP A 417 -0.50 -0.15 39.16
N GLN A 418 -0.45 -0.88 38.05
CA GLN A 418 0.43 -2.02 37.78
C GLN A 418 1.31 -1.78 36.53
N ASN A 419 1.66 -0.52 36.26
CA ASN A 419 2.51 -0.10 35.14
C ASN A 419 1.98 -0.48 33.74
N GLU A 420 0.65 -0.58 33.59
CA GLU A 420 0.06 -0.79 32.27
C GLU A 420 -0.19 0.57 31.60
N LEU A 421 0.46 0.78 30.45
CA LEU A 421 0.17 1.87 29.53
C LEU A 421 -0.90 1.36 28.56
N VAL A 422 -2.13 1.80 28.79
CA VAL A 422 -3.30 1.35 28.04
C VAL A 422 -3.61 2.33 26.92
N TYR A 423 -3.80 1.78 25.73
CA TYR A 423 -4.21 2.51 24.54
C TYR A 423 -5.57 1.97 24.09
N VAL A 424 -6.58 2.82 24.10
CA VAL A 424 -7.98 2.47 23.85
C VAL A 424 -8.39 2.98 22.48
N LYS A 425 -8.87 2.07 21.62
CA LYS A 425 -9.53 2.45 20.37
C LYS A 425 -10.86 1.75 20.23
N ARG A 426 -11.88 2.50 19.87
CA ARG A 426 -13.12 1.94 19.37
C ARG A 426 -12.94 1.55 17.92
N LYS A 427 -13.08 0.26 17.64
CA LYS A 427 -13.15 -0.26 16.27
C LYS A 427 -14.49 0.18 15.67
N THR A 428 -14.52 1.41 15.16
CA THR A 428 -15.55 1.83 14.20
C THR A 428 -15.13 1.35 12.82
N ARG A 429 -16.05 1.48 11.85
CA ARG A 429 -15.81 1.05 10.48
C ARG A 429 -14.84 1.96 9.71
N SER A 430 -14.58 3.17 10.24
CA SER A 430 -13.68 4.19 9.70
C SER A 430 -12.44 4.47 10.55
N ALA A 431 -12.37 3.96 11.79
CA ALA A 431 -11.22 4.16 12.65
C ALA A 431 -10.09 3.19 12.31
N THR A 432 -8.93 3.75 11.98
CA THR A 432 -7.71 2.97 11.73
C THR A 432 -7.08 2.51 13.06
N LEU A 433 -6.88 1.20 13.21
CA LEU A 433 -6.12 0.59 14.30
C LEU A 433 -4.61 0.80 14.12
N SER A 434 -4.13 1.06 12.89
CA SER A 434 -2.73 1.44 12.63
C SER A 434 -2.27 2.61 13.50
N HIS A 435 -3.11 3.65 13.68
CA HIS A 435 -2.76 4.80 14.52
C HIS A 435 -2.64 4.40 16.00
N LEU A 436 -3.56 3.56 16.50
CA LEU A 436 -3.50 3.03 17.86
C LEU A 436 -2.18 2.32 18.12
N PHE A 437 -1.80 1.40 17.23
CA PHE A 437 -0.58 0.60 17.41
C PHE A 437 0.68 1.47 17.34
N ALA A 438 0.75 2.39 16.37
CA ALA A 438 1.85 3.33 16.25
C ALA A 438 1.98 4.25 17.48
N GLN A 439 0.86 4.74 18.02
CA GLN A 439 0.83 5.58 19.22
C GLN A 439 1.49 4.87 20.40
N GLY A 440 1.13 3.61 20.66
CA GLY A 440 1.76 2.81 21.73
C GLY A 440 3.27 2.63 21.54
N THR A 441 3.70 2.31 20.31
CA THR A 441 5.13 2.14 20.01
C THR A 441 5.93 3.43 20.17
N VAL A 442 5.42 4.55 19.66
CA VAL A 442 6.11 5.85 19.71
C VAL A 442 6.19 6.36 21.14
N ALA A 443 5.08 6.31 21.89
CA ALA A 443 5.04 6.76 23.27
C ALA A 443 5.95 5.93 24.18
N ALA A 444 5.92 4.60 24.07
CA ALA A 444 6.80 3.72 24.84
C ALA A 444 8.28 3.96 24.53
N ARG A 445 8.63 4.16 23.26
CA ARG A 445 10.02 4.48 22.87
C ARG A 445 10.49 5.81 23.46
N LEU A 446 9.67 6.86 23.37
CA LEU A 446 9.97 8.16 23.95
C LEU A 446 10.08 8.09 25.47
N PHE A 447 9.19 7.36 26.13
CA PHE A 447 9.26 7.13 27.58
C PHE A 447 10.58 6.47 28.00
N LEU A 448 11.07 5.50 27.21
CA LEU A 448 12.33 4.82 27.45
C LEU A 448 13.56 5.69 27.17
N GLN A 449 13.54 6.49 26.11
CA GLN A 449 14.73 7.15 25.57
C GLN A 449 14.86 8.62 25.95
N ASP A 450 13.75 9.32 26.15
CA ASP A 450 13.71 10.78 26.31
C ASP A 450 13.38 11.17 27.76
N ALA A 451 14.36 11.79 28.43
CA ALA A 451 14.24 12.22 29.82
C ALA A 451 13.31 13.43 29.99
N ASN A 452 13.23 14.31 28.99
CA ASN A 452 12.33 15.45 28.97
C ASN A 452 10.85 15.02 28.87
N VAL A 453 10.57 13.93 28.15
CA VAL A 453 9.23 13.32 28.14
C VAL A 453 8.82 12.86 29.55
N ARG A 454 9.71 12.18 30.29
CA ARG A 454 9.42 11.75 31.68
C ARG A 454 9.19 12.93 32.62
N GLU A 455 9.97 14.00 32.49
CA GLU A 455 9.80 15.23 33.27
C GLU A 455 8.47 15.94 32.99
N GLN A 456 8.07 16.02 31.72
CA GLN A 456 6.75 16.53 31.34
C GLN A 456 5.61 15.70 31.93
N LEU A 457 5.74 14.37 31.93
CA LEU A 457 4.76 13.46 32.55
C LEU A 457 4.65 13.70 34.05
N HIS A 458 5.79 13.77 34.75
CA HIS A 458 5.80 14.09 36.18
C HIS A 458 5.10 15.42 36.48
N THR A 459 5.41 16.46 35.72
CA THR A 459 4.84 17.79 35.90
C THR A 459 3.33 17.77 35.68
N LYS A 460 2.87 17.12 34.60
CA LYS A 460 1.44 17.00 34.27
C LYS A 460 0.70 16.19 35.33
N LEU A 461 1.23 15.05 35.75
CA LEU A 461 0.64 14.23 36.82
C LEU A 461 0.63 14.97 38.16
N ALA A 462 1.65 15.77 38.48
CA ALA A 462 1.67 16.60 39.69
C ALA A 462 0.59 17.69 39.67
N GLY A 463 0.28 18.24 38.49
CA GLY A 463 -0.82 19.19 38.29
C GLY A 463 -2.21 18.54 38.33
N MET A 464 -2.30 17.22 38.16
CA MET A 464 -3.55 16.47 38.25
C MET A 464 -3.82 16.06 39.69
N ARG A 465 -5.10 16.04 40.12
CA ARG A 465 -5.52 15.52 41.45
C ARG A 465 -5.48 13.99 41.48
N VAL A 466 -4.30 13.40 41.26
CA VAL A 466 -4.09 11.95 41.15
C VAL A 466 -3.36 11.41 42.38
N ASN A 467 -3.64 10.15 42.72
CA ASN A 467 -2.98 9.48 43.84
C ASN A 467 -1.46 9.46 43.59
N LYS A 468 -0.67 9.73 44.65
CA LYS A 468 0.80 9.73 44.60
C LYS A 468 1.36 8.45 43.96
N LYS A 469 0.72 7.29 44.17
CA LYS A 469 1.15 6.01 43.59
C LYS A 469 1.38 6.08 42.07
N PHE A 470 0.53 6.79 41.31
CA PHE A 470 0.67 6.89 39.85
C PHE A 470 1.82 7.81 39.42
N ARG A 471 2.14 8.81 40.25
CA ARG A 471 3.31 9.67 40.02
C ARG A 471 4.60 8.92 40.25
N ASP A 472 4.62 8.04 41.25
CA ASP A 472 5.78 7.23 41.60
C ASP A 472 6.06 6.11 40.57
N LEU A 473 5.12 5.80 39.66
CA LEU A 473 5.33 4.85 38.55
C LEU A 473 6.16 5.45 37.40
N ILE A 474 6.17 6.78 37.27
CA ILE A 474 6.98 7.46 36.27
C ILE A 474 8.36 7.65 36.90
N PRO A 475 9.45 7.13 36.31
CA PRO A 475 10.78 7.40 36.83
C PRO A 475 11.19 8.84 36.58
N ASP A 476 12.02 9.38 37.46
CA ASP A 476 12.57 10.72 37.30
C ASP A 476 13.43 10.87 36.04
N ARG A 477 13.84 12.11 35.76
CA ARG A 477 14.65 12.45 34.59
C ARG A 477 15.98 11.66 34.55
N SER A 478 16.60 11.45 35.71
CA SER A 478 17.87 10.73 35.86
C SER A 478 17.77 9.22 35.68
N THR A 479 16.57 8.66 35.80
CA THR A 479 16.35 7.22 35.79
C THR A 479 15.76 6.78 34.47
N ARG A 480 16.47 5.88 33.78
CA ARG A 480 15.92 5.20 32.60
C ARG A 480 15.00 4.07 33.09
N PRO A 481 13.71 4.02 32.68
CA PRO A 481 12.81 2.93 33.06
C PRO A 481 13.36 1.59 32.55
N ASN A 482 13.12 0.53 33.32
CA ASN A 482 13.28 -0.84 32.83
C ASN A 482 12.02 -1.26 32.06
N PRO A 483 12.08 -1.51 30.74
CA PRO A 483 10.91 -1.83 29.93
C PRO A 483 10.10 -3.04 30.42
N SER A 484 10.76 -4.04 31.03
CA SER A 484 10.09 -5.25 31.52
C SER A 484 9.13 -4.98 32.68
N ASP A 485 9.26 -3.83 33.35
CA ASP A 485 8.41 -3.45 34.46
C ASP A 485 7.09 -2.84 33.99
N PHE A 486 6.96 -2.54 32.69
CA PHE A 486 5.81 -1.91 32.07
C PHE A 486 5.16 -2.85 31.05
N LYS A 487 3.83 -2.73 30.95
CA LYS A 487 3.01 -3.47 29.99
C LYS A 487 2.36 -2.48 29.03
N ILE A 488 2.40 -2.78 27.74
CA ILE A 488 1.67 -2.03 26.72
C ILE A 488 0.38 -2.79 26.42
N VAL A 489 -0.76 -2.21 26.76
CA VAL A 489 -2.08 -2.84 26.58
C VAL A 489 -2.80 -2.15 25.43
N TYR A 490 -3.03 -2.87 24.33
CA TYR A 490 -3.95 -2.42 23.29
C TYR A 490 -5.37 -2.90 23.60
N ALA A 491 -6.26 -1.96 23.89
CA ALA A 491 -7.65 -2.21 24.24
C ALA A 491 -8.57 -1.78 23.09
N ILE A 492 -9.14 -2.75 22.39
CA ILE A 492 -9.99 -2.50 21.22
C ILE A 492 -11.46 -2.67 21.62
N ILE A 493 -12.20 -1.57 21.65
CA ILE A 493 -13.65 -1.59 21.88
C ILE A 493 -14.33 -2.09 20.61
N ALA A 494 -14.88 -3.29 20.69
CA ALA A 494 -15.55 -3.96 19.58
C ALA A 494 -16.60 -4.95 20.12
N LYS A 495 -17.49 -5.43 19.25
CA LYS A 495 -18.35 -6.56 19.60
C LYS A 495 -17.48 -7.81 19.77
N LEU A 496 -17.50 -8.42 20.95
CA LEU A 496 -16.72 -9.63 21.19
C LEU A 496 -17.22 -10.77 20.29
N THR A 497 -16.29 -11.45 19.62
CA THR A 497 -16.59 -12.61 18.78
C THR A 497 -15.84 -13.84 19.29
N ARG A 498 -16.36 -15.03 19.01
CA ARG A 498 -15.71 -16.31 19.38
C ARG A 498 -14.32 -16.48 18.77
N ASN A 499 -14.02 -15.79 17.67
CA ASN A 499 -12.76 -15.89 16.96
C ASN A 499 -11.79 -14.75 17.31
N TRP A 500 -12.05 -13.98 18.38
CA TRP A 500 -11.10 -12.99 18.86
C TRP A 500 -9.77 -13.66 19.27
N PRO A 501 -8.59 -13.08 18.98
CA PRO A 501 -8.34 -11.84 18.22
C PRO A 501 -8.31 -11.97 16.69
N LEU A 502 -8.42 -13.18 16.16
CA LEU A 502 -8.35 -13.48 14.71
C LEU A 502 -9.55 -12.97 13.90
N SER A 503 -10.58 -12.42 14.56
CA SER A 503 -11.67 -11.69 13.91
C SER A 503 -11.24 -10.33 13.37
N LEU A 504 -10.09 -9.78 13.80
CA LEU A 504 -9.53 -8.56 13.23
C LEU A 504 -9.21 -8.74 11.73
N PRO A 505 -9.26 -7.67 10.91
CA PRO A 505 -8.71 -7.70 9.56
C PRO A 505 -7.23 -8.12 9.60
N PHE A 506 -6.80 -8.89 8.60
CA PHE A 506 -5.45 -9.41 8.46
C PHE A 506 -4.40 -8.30 8.44
N PHE A 507 -4.64 -7.19 7.73
CA PHE A 507 -3.66 -6.10 7.72
C PHE A 507 -3.56 -5.40 9.07
N SER A 508 -4.66 -5.29 9.84
CA SER A 508 -4.60 -4.80 11.22
C SER A 508 -3.85 -5.79 12.13
N GLN A 509 -4.05 -7.11 11.95
CA GLN A 509 -3.29 -8.15 12.67
C GLN A 509 -1.79 -8.07 12.35
N LEU A 510 -1.43 -7.90 11.08
CA LEU A 510 -0.06 -7.75 10.64
C LEU A 510 0.60 -6.50 11.24
N ASN A 511 -0.12 -5.37 11.26
CA ASN A 511 0.35 -4.12 11.86
C ASN A 511 0.56 -4.26 13.38
N LEU A 512 -0.36 -4.92 14.08
CA LEU A 512 -0.21 -5.23 15.51
C LEU A 512 1.00 -6.13 15.76
N MET A 513 1.20 -7.19 14.96
CA MET A 513 2.36 -8.09 15.11
C MET A 513 3.67 -7.32 15.05
N GLN A 514 3.80 -6.36 14.14
CA GLN A 514 5.02 -5.57 13.96
C GLN A 514 5.27 -4.64 15.15
N ASN A 515 4.27 -3.84 15.54
CA ASN A 515 4.38 -2.94 16.69
C ASN A 515 4.66 -3.72 17.97
N ALA A 516 3.98 -4.85 18.17
CA ALA A 516 4.23 -5.74 19.30
C ALA A 516 5.67 -6.29 19.28
N LYS A 517 6.19 -6.76 18.14
CA LYS A 517 7.59 -7.23 18.04
C LYS A 517 8.61 -6.13 18.31
N LEU A 518 8.35 -4.89 17.87
CA LEU A 518 9.22 -3.75 18.17
C LEU A 518 9.25 -3.46 19.68
N LEU A 519 8.08 -3.44 20.33
CA LEU A 519 7.94 -3.24 21.77
C LEU A 519 8.58 -4.39 22.58
N GLN A 520 8.33 -5.63 22.19
CA GLN A 520 8.96 -6.82 22.79
C GLN A 520 10.49 -6.79 22.61
N GLY A 521 10.98 -6.32 21.45
CA GLY A 521 12.42 -6.11 21.21
C GLY A 521 13.04 -5.01 22.09
N LEU A 522 12.24 -4.06 22.57
CA LEU A 522 12.65 -3.09 23.60
C LEU A 522 12.54 -3.66 25.02
N GLY A 523 11.91 -4.82 25.21
CA GLY A 523 11.72 -5.49 26.50
C GLY A 523 10.36 -5.28 27.16
N TYR A 524 9.41 -4.61 26.50
CA TYR A 524 8.05 -4.46 27.03
C TYR A 524 7.23 -5.74 26.91
N ASP A 525 6.35 -5.99 27.89
CA ASP A 525 5.27 -6.97 27.76
C ASP A 525 4.10 -6.35 26.98
N VAL A 526 3.61 -7.03 25.94
CA VAL A 526 2.56 -6.50 25.06
C VAL A 526 1.32 -7.35 25.18
N ARG A 527 0.19 -6.69 25.47
CA ARG A 527 -1.08 -7.34 25.76
C ARG A 527 -2.19 -6.81 24.87
N LEU A 528 -3.19 -7.65 24.63
CA LEU A 528 -4.30 -7.34 23.75
C LEU A 528 -5.63 -7.68 24.43
N GLN A 529 -6.54 -6.72 24.45
CA GLN A 529 -7.88 -6.91 24.99
C GLN A 529 -8.95 -6.49 23.96
N CYS A 530 -10.00 -7.30 23.80
CA CYS A 530 -11.27 -6.80 23.28
C CYS A 530 -12.09 -6.29 24.45
N VAL A 531 -12.41 -5.00 24.42
CA VAL A 531 -13.39 -4.40 25.32
C VAL A 531 -14.76 -4.60 24.69
N ASP A 532 -15.58 -5.45 25.30
CA ASP A 532 -16.88 -5.79 24.72
C ASP A 532 -17.80 -4.56 24.69
N LEU A 533 -18.45 -4.34 23.55
CA LEU A 533 -19.42 -3.28 23.35
C LEU A 533 -20.83 -3.81 23.63
N LEU A 534 -21.42 -3.39 24.75
CA LEU A 534 -22.74 -3.86 25.16
C LEU A 534 -23.82 -3.45 24.15
N SER A 535 -24.54 -4.44 23.60
CA SER A 535 -25.83 -4.22 22.94
C SER A 535 -26.95 -4.26 23.98
N GLU A 536 -28.03 -3.48 23.80
CA GLU A 536 -29.23 -3.62 24.64
C GLU A 536 -29.67 -5.10 24.68
N SER A 537 -29.71 -5.67 25.88
CA SER A 537 -30.62 -6.77 26.14
C SER A 537 -32.02 -6.29 25.78
N ASN A 538 -32.71 -7.03 24.90
CA ASN A 538 -34.15 -6.87 24.69
C ASN A 538 -34.82 -6.86 26.07
N GLY A 539 -35.22 -5.66 26.52
CA GLY A 539 -36.16 -5.49 27.62
C GLY A 539 -37.57 -5.75 27.11
#